data_AF-A0A3S4J5I6-F1
#
_entry.id   AF-A0A3S4J5I6-F1
#
_cell.length_a   1.000
_cell.length_b   1.000
_cell.length_c   1.000
_cell.angle_alpha   90.00
_cell.angle_beta   90.00
_cell.angle_gamma   90.00
#
_symmetry.space_group_name_H-M   'P 1'
#
loop_
_entity.id
_entity.type
_entity.pdbx_description
1 polymer ?
#
loop_
_entity_poly.entity_id
_entity_poly.type
_entity_poly.pdbx_seq_one_letter_code
_entity_poly.pdbx_strand_id
1 'polypeptide(L)'
;MAPRYCRYWIPPCPLAWENEVLPAGRVLRFPPVSPLLDEDARLCSLSVFDAFRLLQGVVNIPTQEREAMFFGGLFAYDLVAGFEALPHLEAGNNCPDYCFYLAETLMVIDHQKKSTRIQASLFTASDREKQRLNARLAYLSQQLTQPAPPLPVTPVPDMRCECNQSDDGVRRGGTPVAKSHPRGGDISGGAVAPLFTALPVAVGCLLRAEKEQPQPVYVLYAG
;
A
#
# COMPACT_ATOMS: atom_id res chain seq x y z
N MET A 1 24.80 11.08 -25.08
CA MET A 1 23.38 10.69 -24.94
C MET A 1 23.14 10.42 -23.47
N ALA A 2 22.64 11.40 -22.72
CA ALA A 2 22.36 11.29 -21.30
C ALA A 2 20.85 11.08 -21.09
N PRO A 3 20.43 10.22 -20.14
CA PRO A 3 19.01 9.97 -19.89
C PRO A 3 18.37 11.24 -19.33
N ARG A 4 17.25 11.65 -19.94
CA ARG A 4 16.39 12.75 -19.49
C ARG A 4 15.64 12.32 -18.22
N TYR A 5 16.34 12.17 -17.11
CA TYR A 5 15.68 12.20 -15.81
C TYR A 5 15.26 13.65 -15.56
N CYS A 6 13.96 13.85 -15.34
CA CYS A 6 13.34 15.12 -14.98
C CYS A 6 14.20 15.84 -13.94
N ARG A 7 14.96 16.83 -14.41
CA ARG A 7 15.88 17.64 -13.62
C ARG A 7 15.20 18.96 -13.25
N TYR A 8 13.92 18.87 -12.85
CA TYR A 8 13.24 19.99 -12.22
C TYR A 8 13.31 19.76 -10.72
N TRP A 9 14.42 20.22 -10.14
CA TRP A 9 14.39 20.77 -8.79
C TRP A 9 13.45 21.98 -8.85
N ILE A 10 12.15 21.73 -8.72
CA ILE A 10 11.21 22.80 -8.38
C ILE A 10 11.65 23.24 -6.97
N PRO A 11 11.97 24.53 -6.75
CA PRO A 11 12.29 25.02 -5.42
C PRO A 11 11.12 24.68 -4.49
N PRO A 12 11.31 24.57 -3.17
CA PRO A 12 10.19 24.34 -2.26
C PRO A 12 9.21 25.50 -2.45
N CYS A 13 8.13 25.28 -3.21
CA CYS A 13 7.00 26.17 -3.22
C CYS A 13 6.62 26.37 -1.75
N PRO A 14 6.43 27.62 -1.28
CA PRO A 14 6.04 27.86 0.09
C PRO A 14 4.80 27.01 0.35
N LEU A 15 4.93 26.09 1.31
CA LEU A 15 4.05 24.96 1.57
C LEU A 15 2.60 25.46 1.69
N ALA A 16 1.82 25.34 0.60
CA ALA A 16 0.42 25.75 0.54
C ALA A 16 -0.49 24.56 0.92
N TRP A 17 -0.08 23.77 1.91
CA TRP A 17 -0.88 22.71 2.50
C TRP A 17 -1.14 23.02 3.97
N GLU A 18 -2.31 22.66 4.46
CA GLU A 18 -2.68 22.90 5.85
C GLU A 18 -2.12 21.78 6.73
N ASN A 19 -1.49 22.15 7.85
CA ASN A 19 -0.89 21.25 8.83
C ASN A 19 -1.62 21.36 10.16
N GLU A 20 -2.51 20.43 10.45
CA GLU A 20 -3.14 20.35 11.76
C GLU A 20 -2.38 19.36 12.64
N VAL A 21 -1.89 19.82 13.79
CA VAL A 21 -1.10 19.01 14.73
C VAL A 21 -2.03 18.40 15.77
N LEU A 22 -2.05 17.08 15.85
CA LEU A 22 -2.80 16.32 16.85
C LEU A 22 -1.83 15.72 17.89
N PRO A 23 -2.31 15.37 19.10
CA PRO A 23 -1.45 14.78 20.15
C PRO A 23 -0.71 13.50 19.73
N ALA A 24 -1.29 12.72 18.80
CA ALA A 24 -0.74 11.45 18.33
C ALA A 24 -0.49 11.41 16.81
N GLY A 25 -0.53 12.55 16.12
CA GLY A 25 -0.41 12.57 14.67
C GLY A 25 -0.50 13.96 14.04
N ARG A 26 -0.60 14.00 12.72
CA ARG A 26 -0.80 15.23 11.94
C ARG A 26 -1.80 14.98 10.84
N VAL A 27 -2.63 15.96 10.54
CA VAL A 27 -3.53 15.95 9.38
C VAL A 27 -2.99 16.95 8.36
N LEU A 28 -2.71 16.44 7.15
CA LEU A 28 -2.21 17.23 6.04
C LEU A 28 -3.33 17.41 5.02
N ARG A 29 -3.64 18.65 4.64
CA ARG A 29 -4.62 18.94 3.58
C ARG A 29 -3.91 19.55 2.38
N PHE A 30 -3.94 18.82 1.26
CA PHE A 30 -3.35 19.24 0.01
C PHE A 30 -4.36 20.06 -0.82
N PRO A 31 -3.92 21.14 -1.49
CA PRO A 31 -4.79 21.96 -2.32
C PRO A 31 -5.21 21.20 -3.59
N PRO A 32 -6.36 21.56 -4.20
CA PRO A 32 -6.76 21.01 -5.48
C PRO A 32 -5.77 21.42 -6.59
N VAL A 33 -5.51 20.50 -7.53
CA VAL A 33 -4.66 20.77 -8.69
C VAL A 33 -5.42 21.63 -9.69
N SER A 34 -4.75 22.65 -10.25
CA SER A 34 -5.35 23.51 -11.26
C SER A 34 -5.56 22.74 -12.58
N PRO A 35 -6.76 22.78 -13.17
CA PRO A 35 -7.06 22.10 -14.44
C PRO A 35 -6.46 22.81 -15.67
N LEU A 36 -5.85 23.98 -15.48
CA LEU A 36 -5.24 24.79 -16.55
C LEU A 36 -3.76 24.46 -16.78
N LEU A 37 -3.21 23.50 -16.02
CA LEU A 37 -1.83 23.03 -16.18
C LEU A 37 -1.72 22.11 -17.38
N ASP A 38 -0.55 22.09 -18.03
CA ASP A 38 -0.22 21.03 -18.97
C ASP A 38 -0.01 19.70 -18.23
N GLU A 39 -0.03 18.57 -18.95
CA GLU A 39 0.08 17.25 -18.31
C GLU A 39 1.40 17.07 -17.55
N ASP A 40 2.50 17.63 -18.06
CA ASP A 40 3.81 17.55 -17.40
C ASP A 40 3.83 18.33 -16.06
N ALA A 41 3.25 19.53 -16.02
CA ALA A 41 3.11 20.29 -14.77
C ALA A 41 2.04 19.70 -13.85
N ARG A 42 0.98 19.10 -14.39
CA ARG A 42 -0.04 18.36 -13.61
C ARG A 42 0.60 17.18 -12.87
N LEU A 43 1.49 16.43 -13.53
CA LEU A 43 2.26 15.35 -12.91
C LEU A 43 3.25 15.82 -11.84
N CYS A 44 3.78 17.03 -11.98
CA CYS A 44 4.69 17.64 -11.00
C CYS A 44 3.96 18.45 -9.92
N SER A 45 2.63 18.52 -9.95
CA SER A 45 1.84 19.30 -9.01
C SER A 45 1.81 18.66 -7.60
N LEU A 46 1.52 19.48 -6.60
CA LEU A 46 1.45 19.03 -5.22
C LEU A 46 0.26 18.08 -5.02
N SER A 47 0.51 16.93 -4.41
CA SER A 47 -0.46 15.86 -4.22
C SER A 47 -0.25 15.13 -2.89
N VAL A 48 -1.16 14.21 -2.56
CA VAL A 48 -1.03 13.34 -1.37
C VAL A 48 0.26 12.53 -1.35
N PHE A 49 0.87 12.26 -2.51
CA PHE A 49 2.16 11.56 -2.60
C PHE A 49 3.33 12.38 -2.04
N ASP A 50 3.20 13.70 -1.98
CA ASP A 50 4.22 14.56 -1.38
C ASP A 50 4.35 14.34 0.12
N ALA A 51 3.35 13.76 0.79
CA ALA A 51 3.48 13.32 2.18
C ALA A 51 4.68 12.36 2.36
N PHE A 52 4.87 11.40 1.45
CA PHE A 52 6.02 10.49 1.51
C PHE A 52 7.34 11.20 1.23
N ARG A 53 7.35 12.19 0.32
CA ARG A 53 8.54 13.00 0.01
C ARG A 53 8.95 13.85 1.20
N LEU A 54 7.97 14.46 1.88
CA LEU A 54 8.19 15.23 3.11
C LEU A 54 8.74 14.33 4.23
N LEU A 55 8.19 13.13 4.40
CA LEU A 55 8.68 12.16 5.39
C LEU A 55 10.13 11.73 5.13
N GLN A 56 10.52 11.55 3.86
CA GLN A 56 11.91 11.27 3.49
C GLN A 56 12.84 12.46 3.75
N GLY A 57 12.34 13.69 3.63
CA GLY A 57 13.13 14.91 3.87
C GLY A 57 13.41 15.23 5.34
N VAL A 58 12.59 14.72 6.27
CA VAL A 58 12.75 15.01 7.72
C VAL A 58 13.68 14.02 8.43
N VAL A 59 13.99 12.88 7.82
CA VAL A 59 14.85 11.85 8.41
C VAL A 59 16.17 11.77 7.65
N ASN A 60 17.29 11.71 8.37
CA ASN A 60 18.57 11.40 7.76
C ASN A 60 18.67 9.90 7.43
N ILE A 61 18.56 9.58 6.14
CA ILE A 61 18.64 8.19 5.64
C ILE A 61 20.09 7.89 5.27
N PRO A 62 20.73 6.87 5.86
CA PRO A 62 22.07 6.43 5.45
C PRO A 62 22.05 5.94 3.99
N THR A 63 22.94 6.46 3.15
CA THR A 63 23.02 6.08 1.73
C THR A 63 23.41 4.63 1.48
N GLN A 64 23.99 3.97 2.48
CA GLN A 64 24.44 2.58 2.40
C GLN A 64 23.35 1.56 2.75
N GLU A 65 22.23 2.00 3.33
CA GLU A 65 21.18 1.10 3.82
C GLU A 65 19.88 1.33 3.06
N ARG A 66 19.64 0.50 2.03
CA ARG A 66 18.46 0.60 1.16
C ARG A 66 17.14 0.48 1.93
N GLU A 67 17.12 -0.29 3.01
CA GLU A 67 15.93 -0.56 3.82
C GLU A 67 15.82 0.34 5.06
N ALA A 68 16.68 1.35 5.22
CA ALA A 68 16.70 2.21 6.41
C ALA A 68 15.36 2.95 6.63
N MET A 69 14.67 3.29 5.54
CA MET A 69 13.31 3.82 5.56
C MET A 69 12.43 2.94 4.67
N PHE A 70 11.67 2.04 5.28
CA PHE A 70 10.79 1.12 4.57
C PHE A 70 9.33 1.50 4.77
N PHE A 71 8.64 1.79 3.67
CA PHE A 71 7.19 1.98 3.62
C PHE A 71 6.54 0.72 3.05
N GLY A 72 5.77 0.01 3.87
CA GLY A 72 4.97 -1.14 3.46
C GLY A 72 3.49 -0.83 3.57
N GLY A 73 2.72 -1.07 2.51
CA GLY A 73 1.32 -0.66 2.49
C GLY A 73 0.58 -1.00 1.21
N LEU A 74 -0.57 -0.35 1.05
CA LEU A 74 -1.51 -0.52 -0.03
C LEU A 74 -1.85 0.85 -0.65
N PHE A 75 -1.85 0.91 -1.97
CA PHE A 75 -2.60 1.92 -2.73
C PHE A 75 -3.92 1.29 -3.15
N ALA A 76 -5.03 1.87 -2.73
CA ALA A 76 -6.35 1.43 -3.17
C ALA A 76 -6.60 1.90 -4.62
N TYR A 77 -7.53 1.21 -5.28
CA TYR A 77 -7.90 1.55 -6.65
C TYR A 77 -8.50 2.97 -6.72
N ASP A 78 -9.30 3.35 -5.72
CA ASP A 78 -10.04 4.61 -5.66
C ASP A 78 -9.13 5.85 -5.59
N LEU A 79 -7.86 5.69 -5.24
CA LEU A 79 -6.88 6.79 -5.24
C LEU A 79 -6.79 7.50 -6.60
N VAL A 80 -7.06 6.80 -7.70
CA VAL A 80 -7.05 7.38 -9.05
C VAL A 80 -8.13 8.44 -9.23
N ALA A 81 -9.25 8.38 -8.47
CA ALA A 81 -10.32 9.37 -8.51
C ALA A 81 -9.86 10.76 -8.03
N GLY A 82 -8.72 10.85 -7.32
CA GLY A 82 -8.10 12.12 -6.97
C GLY A 82 -7.35 12.80 -8.12
N PHE A 83 -7.05 12.07 -9.19
CA PHE A 83 -6.26 12.56 -10.33
C PHE A 83 -7.03 12.54 -11.65
N GLU A 84 -8.04 11.69 -11.78
CA GLU A 84 -8.86 11.55 -12.98
C GLU A 84 -10.33 11.79 -12.69
N ALA A 85 -11.04 12.31 -13.69
CA ALA A 85 -12.47 12.57 -13.59
C ALA A 85 -13.28 11.27 -13.65
N LEU A 86 -13.54 10.68 -12.48
CA LEU A 86 -14.35 9.48 -12.32
C LEU A 86 -15.69 9.78 -11.63
N PRO A 87 -16.76 9.05 -11.96
CA PRO A 87 -18.03 9.19 -11.25
C PRO A 87 -17.82 8.82 -9.78
N HIS A 88 -18.47 9.58 -8.89
CA HIS A 88 -18.43 9.27 -7.47
C HIS A 88 -19.15 7.95 -7.20
N LEU A 89 -18.50 7.06 -6.46
CA LEU A 89 -18.99 5.74 -6.07
C LEU A 89 -19.13 5.71 -4.54
N GLU A 90 -20.19 5.10 -4.03
CA GLU A 90 -20.33 4.91 -2.58
C GLU A 90 -19.30 3.87 -2.09
N ALA A 91 -18.63 4.20 -0.99
CA ALA A 91 -17.65 3.32 -0.37
C ALA A 91 -18.34 2.10 0.26
N GLY A 92 -18.08 0.90 -0.29
CA GLY A 92 -18.56 -0.37 0.26
C GLY A 92 -17.63 -1.01 1.31
N ASN A 93 -16.50 -0.36 1.62
CA ASN A 93 -15.50 -0.86 2.57
C ASN A 93 -14.88 0.29 3.39
N ASN A 94 -14.14 -0.05 4.45
CA ASN A 94 -13.38 0.92 5.25
C ASN A 94 -11.94 1.10 4.76
N CYS A 95 -11.65 0.77 3.49
CA CYS A 95 -10.31 0.89 2.95
C CYS A 95 -10.05 2.35 2.56
N PRO A 96 -9.00 3.01 3.08
CA PRO A 96 -8.62 4.34 2.63
C PRO A 96 -7.98 4.27 1.23
N ASP A 97 -7.90 5.42 0.55
CA ASP A 97 -7.23 5.56 -0.76
C ASP A 97 -5.77 5.06 -0.73
N TYR A 98 -5.09 5.23 0.40
CA TYR A 98 -3.81 4.59 0.68
C TYR A 98 -3.62 4.35 2.18
N CYS A 99 -2.93 3.25 2.52
CA CYS A 99 -2.55 2.93 3.89
C CYS A 99 -1.12 2.40 3.90
N PHE A 100 -0.21 3.11 4.57
CA PHE A 100 1.20 2.75 4.62
C PHE A 100 1.73 2.79 6.05
N TYR A 101 2.52 1.78 6.38
CA TYR A 101 3.28 1.69 7.62
C TYR A 101 4.74 2.04 7.36
N LEU A 102 5.27 2.94 8.18
CA LEU A 102 6.72 3.16 8.27
C LEU A 102 7.30 2.14 9.25
N ALA A 103 8.18 1.26 8.76
CA ALA A 103 8.75 0.22 9.59
C ALA A 103 9.76 0.79 10.60
N GLU A 104 9.42 0.72 11.89
CA GLU A 104 10.38 0.95 12.97
C GLU A 104 11.33 -0.24 13.14
N THR A 105 10.79 -1.46 13.11
CA THR A 105 11.56 -2.70 13.16
C THR A 105 11.21 -3.52 11.93
N LEU A 106 12.24 -3.92 11.18
CA LEU A 106 12.08 -4.68 9.95
C LEU A 106 12.86 -6.00 10.08
N MET A 107 12.23 -7.09 9.66
CA MET A 107 12.86 -8.40 9.53
C MET A 107 12.84 -8.81 8.06
N VAL A 108 14.02 -9.08 7.51
CA VAL A 108 14.20 -9.52 6.13
C VAL A 108 14.72 -10.95 6.14
N ILE A 109 13.97 -11.86 5.52
CA ILE A 109 14.31 -13.28 5.42
C ILE A 109 14.74 -13.55 3.97
N ASP A 110 16.03 -13.81 3.78
CA ASP A 110 16.57 -14.24 2.49
C ASP A 110 16.53 -15.76 2.41
N HIS A 111 15.55 -16.30 1.70
CA HIS A 111 15.38 -17.74 1.50
C HIS A 111 16.51 -18.36 0.66
N GLN A 112 17.14 -17.60 -0.23
CA GLN A 112 18.23 -18.12 -1.08
C GLN A 112 19.52 -18.28 -0.27
N LYS A 113 19.87 -17.27 0.53
CA LYS A 113 21.06 -17.29 1.40
C LYS A 113 20.83 -17.95 2.76
N LYS A 114 19.57 -18.31 3.07
CA LYS A 114 19.15 -18.87 4.36
C LYS A 114 19.58 -17.99 5.55
N SER A 115 19.44 -16.68 5.38
CA SER A 115 19.84 -15.69 6.37
C SER A 115 18.67 -14.79 6.76
N THR A 116 18.56 -14.47 8.04
CA THR A 116 17.58 -13.53 8.57
C THR A 116 18.31 -12.28 9.07
N ARG A 117 17.92 -11.11 8.57
CA ARG A 117 18.39 -9.81 9.03
C ARG A 117 17.28 -9.14 9.83
N ILE A 118 17.60 -8.69 11.05
CA ILE A 118 16.71 -7.83 11.83
C ILE A 118 17.37 -6.47 11.96
N GLN A 119 16.62 -5.42 11.69
CA GLN A 119 17.08 -4.05 11.83
C GLN A 119 16.01 -3.19 12.51
N ALA A 120 16.46 -2.15 13.19
CA ALA A 120 15.59 -1.14 13.77
C ALA A 120 16.04 0.24 13.29
N SER A 121 15.07 1.06 12.90
CA SER A 121 15.29 2.41 12.39
C SER A 121 15.05 3.42 13.51
N LEU A 122 16.13 4.11 13.90
CA LEU A 122 16.07 5.18 14.89
C LEU A 122 15.90 6.53 14.16
N PHE A 123 14.68 7.06 14.14
CA PHE A 123 14.35 8.30 13.40
C PHE A 123 14.78 9.58 14.12
N THR A 124 14.94 9.55 15.44
CA THR A 124 15.32 10.70 16.27
C THR A 124 16.50 10.37 17.17
N ALA A 125 17.38 11.34 17.41
CA ALA A 125 18.54 11.17 18.30
C ALA A 125 18.10 11.14 19.78
N SER A 126 17.57 10.00 20.23
CA SER A 126 17.12 9.77 21.60
C SER A 126 17.76 8.49 22.15
N ASP A 127 18.57 8.62 23.20
CA ASP A 127 19.21 7.47 23.84
C ASP A 127 18.19 6.51 24.46
N ARG A 128 17.06 7.03 24.93
CA ARG A 128 15.95 6.23 25.44
C ARG A 128 15.36 5.32 24.36
N GLU A 129 15.08 5.88 23.18
CA GLU A 129 14.55 5.10 22.06
C GLU A 129 15.58 4.11 21.54
N LYS A 130 16.87 4.50 21.48
CA LYS A 130 17.96 3.60 21.12
C LYS A 130 18.04 2.39 22.06
N GLN A 131 17.93 2.60 23.37
CA GLN A 131 17.91 1.51 24.36
C GLN A 131 16.69 0.61 24.19
N ARG A 132 15.49 1.19 23.99
CA ARG A 132 14.25 0.44 23.73
C ARG A 132 14.37 -0.45 22.49
N LEU A 133 14.87 0.10 21.39
CA LEU A 133 15.05 -0.62 20.13
C LEU A 133 16.09 -1.74 20.27
N ASN A 134 17.21 -1.49 20.95
CA ASN A 134 18.21 -2.53 21.21
C ASN A 134 17.65 -3.68 22.04
N ALA A 135 16.88 -3.39 23.09
CA ALA A 135 16.20 -4.41 23.88
C ALA A 135 15.19 -5.20 23.04
N ARG A 136 14.45 -4.51 22.16
CA ARG A 136 13.51 -5.15 21.22
C ARG A 136 14.22 -6.08 20.23
N LEU A 137 15.35 -5.66 19.66
CA LEU A 137 16.16 -6.48 18.75
C LEU A 137 16.70 -7.73 19.45
N ALA A 138 17.22 -7.59 20.68
CA ALA A 138 17.69 -8.73 21.47
C ALA A 138 16.56 -9.73 21.76
N TYR A 139 15.38 -9.23 22.14
CA TYR A 139 14.19 -10.05 22.35
C TYR A 139 13.78 -10.81 21.08
N LEU A 140 13.69 -10.12 19.93
CA LEU A 140 13.33 -10.76 18.66
C LEU A 140 14.36 -11.81 18.22
N SER A 141 15.65 -11.54 18.42
CA SER A 141 16.71 -12.52 18.15
C SER A 141 16.56 -13.79 19.00
N GLN A 142 16.17 -13.66 20.28
CA GLN A 142 15.91 -14.80 21.15
C GLN A 142 14.68 -15.59 20.69
N GLN A 143 13.61 -14.89 20.29
CA GLN A 143 12.38 -15.52 19.78
C GLN A 143 12.63 -16.33 18.50
N LEU A 144 13.50 -15.86 17.60
CA LEU A 144 13.87 -16.62 16.40
C LEU A 144 14.57 -17.96 16.68
N THR A 145 15.11 -18.14 17.90
CA THR A 145 15.75 -19.41 18.30
C THR A 145 14.74 -20.40 18.85
N GLN A 146 13.55 -19.94 19.25
CA GLN A 146 12.51 -20.79 19.82
C GLN A 146 11.64 -21.41 18.71
N PRO A 147 11.16 -22.65 18.90
CA PRO A 147 10.22 -23.24 17.96
C PRO A 147 8.92 -22.43 17.93
N ALA A 148 8.45 -22.08 16.72
CA ALA A 148 7.23 -21.32 16.55
C ALA A 148 6.00 -22.15 17.01
N PRO A 149 5.07 -21.56 17.77
CA PRO A 149 3.84 -22.24 18.14
C PRO A 149 2.98 -22.49 16.89
N PRO A 150 2.13 -23.55 16.89
CA PRO A 150 1.22 -23.80 15.79
C PRO A 150 0.22 -22.65 15.65
N LEU A 151 -0.11 -22.32 14.39
CA LEU A 151 -1.09 -21.27 14.11
C LEU A 151 -2.50 -21.71 14.58
N PRO A 152 -3.27 -20.79 15.18
CA PRO A 152 -4.65 -21.08 15.54
C PRO A 152 -5.48 -21.26 14.26
N VAL A 153 -6.04 -22.45 14.09
CA VAL A 153 -6.94 -22.77 12.97
C VAL A 153 -8.29 -23.18 13.55
N THR A 154 -9.32 -22.42 13.23
CA THR A 154 -10.70 -22.77 13.55
C THR A 154 -11.37 -23.34 12.30
N PRO A 155 -11.72 -24.65 12.28
CA PRO A 155 -12.40 -25.22 11.13
C PRO A 155 -13.82 -24.64 11.03
N VAL A 156 -14.24 -24.30 9.81
CA VAL A 156 -15.61 -23.89 9.48
C VAL A 156 -16.15 -24.87 8.45
N PRO A 157 -16.80 -25.97 8.89
CA PRO A 157 -17.26 -27.04 8.00
C PRO A 157 -18.30 -26.56 6.98
N ASP A 158 -19.18 -25.65 7.39
CA ASP A 158 -20.28 -25.13 6.58
C ASP A 158 -19.95 -23.75 5.99
N MET A 159 -18.76 -23.59 5.41
CA MET A 159 -18.38 -22.34 4.75
C MET A 159 -19.25 -22.09 3.51
N ARG A 160 -19.92 -20.94 3.48
CA ARG A 160 -20.73 -20.49 2.32
C ARG A 160 -20.00 -19.37 1.61
N CYS A 161 -19.96 -19.46 0.27
CA CYS A 161 -19.46 -18.40 -0.59
C CYS A 161 -20.64 -17.57 -1.08
N GLU A 162 -20.57 -16.27 -0.84
CA GLU A 162 -21.55 -15.31 -1.34
C GLU A 162 -20.93 -14.45 -2.45
N CYS A 163 -21.69 -14.21 -3.51
CA CYS A 163 -21.29 -13.36 -4.62
C CYS A 163 -22.26 -12.19 -4.75
N ASN A 164 -21.74 -10.99 -4.96
CA ASN A 164 -22.57 -9.79 -5.14
C ASN A 164 -23.26 -9.72 -6.52
N GLN A 165 -22.87 -10.57 -7.47
CA GLN A 165 -23.41 -10.59 -8.83
C GLN A 165 -23.70 -12.02 -9.29
N SER A 166 -24.81 -12.21 -10.00
CA SER A 166 -25.09 -13.49 -10.66
C SER A 166 -24.34 -13.60 -11.99
N ASP A 167 -24.13 -14.82 -12.48
CA ASP A 167 -23.49 -15.08 -13.78
C ASP A 167 -24.16 -14.31 -14.94
N ASP A 168 -25.49 -14.24 -14.93
CA ASP A 168 -26.25 -13.49 -15.93
C ASP A 168 -26.11 -11.97 -15.76
N GLY A 169 -25.93 -11.49 -14.52
CA GLY A 169 -25.59 -10.10 -14.23
C GLY A 169 -24.21 -9.73 -14.79
N VAL A 170 -23.20 -10.58 -14.56
CA VAL A 170 -21.85 -10.41 -15.12
C VAL A 170 -21.88 -10.42 -16.65
N ARG A 171 -22.60 -11.35 -17.28
CA ARG A 171 -22.74 -11.40 -18.76
C ARG A 171 -23.42 -10.15 -19.32
N ARG A 172 -24.46 -9.63 -18.65
CA ARG A 172 -25.17 -8.40 -19.05
C ARG A 172 -24.38 -7.13 -18.76
N GLY A 173 -23.50 -7.11 -17.77
CA GLY A 173 -22.61 -5.98 -17.49
C GLY A 173 -21.38 -5.96 -18.40
N GLY A 174 -20.78 -7.13 -18.66
CA GLY A 174 -19.50 -7.27 -19.38
C GLY A 174 -19.61 -7.26 -20.91
N THR A 175 -20.76 -7.59 -21.50
CA THR A 175 -20.85 -7.82 -22.97
C THR A 175 -21.58 -6.72 -23.77
N PRO A 176 -22.65 -6.07 -23.28
CA PRO A 176 -23.33 -4.99 -23.99
C PRO A 176 -22.91 -3.58 -23.56
N VAL A 177 -22.53 -3.29 -22.31
CA VAL A 177 -22.24 -1.90 -21.87
C VAL A 177 -20.92 -1.35 -22.43
N ALA A 178 -19.91 -2.22 -22.55
CA ALA A 178 -18.67 -1.91 -23.27
C ALA A 178 -18.86 -1.84 -24.80
N LYS A 179 -19.93 -2.44 -25.35
CA LYS A 179 -20.28 -2.40 -26.78
C LYS A 179 -21.32 -1.33 -27.14
N SER A 180 -22.07 -0.82 -26.16
CA SER A 180 -23.13 0.18 -26.34
C SER A 180 -22.63 1.61 -26.18
N HIS A 181 -21.39 1.82 -25.72
CA HIS A 181 -20.66 3.04 -26.03
C HIS A 181 -20.41 3.05 -27.54
N PRO A 182 -21.15 3.87 -28.30
CA PRO A 182 -21.28 3.68 -29.73
C PRO A 182 -19.99 4.14 -30.42
N ARG A 183 -19.29 3.21 -31.09
CA ARG A 183 -18.46 3.45 -32.30
C ARG A 183 -17.63 4.75 -32.37
N GLY A 184 -17.19 5.26 -31.22
CA GLY A 184 -16.48 6.53 -31.07
C GLY A 184 -15.04 6.34 -30.64
N GLY A 185 -14.41 5.18 -30.84
CA GLY A 185 -12.99 4.98 -30.55
C GLY A 185 -12.54 5.15 -29.08
N ASP A 186 -13.42 5.49 -28.14
CA ASP A 186 -13.03 5.93 -26.79
C ASP A 186 -12.51 4.83 -25.86
N ILE A 187 -12.98 3.57 -26.01
CA ILE A 187 -12.53 2.45 -25.16
C ILE A 187 -12.32 1.17 -25.98
N SER A 188 -11.12 0.59 -25.91
CA SER A 188 -10.78 -0.67 -26.61
C SER A 188 -10.97 -1.93 -25.75
N GLY A 189 -11.32 -1.76 -24.47
CA GLY A 189 -11.60 -2.85 -23.53
C GLY A 189 -11.84 -2.33 -22.11
N GLY A 190 -12.53 -3.11 -21.27
CA GLY A 190 -12.80 -2.81 -19.86
C GLY A 190 -12.96 -4.11 -19.06
N ALA A 191 -12.52 -4.10 -17.80
CA ALA A 191 -12.61 -5.24 -16.90
C ALA A 191 -13.70 -5.02 -15.86
N VAL A 192 -14.55 -6.03 -15.64
CA VAL A 192 -15.55 -6.04 -14.57
C VAL A 192 -15.25 -7.26 -13.70
N ALA A 193 -15.07 -7.03 -12.39
CA ALA A 193 -14.74 -8.07 -11.43
C ALA A 193 -15.87 -8.24 -10.40
N PRO A 194 -16.48 -9.44 -10.29
CA PRO A 194 -17.40 -9.74 -9.19
C PRO A 194 -16.64 -9.88 -7.87
N LEU A 195 -17.32 -9.58 -6.76
CA LEU A 195 -16.78 -9.73 -5.41
C LEU A 195 -17.32 -11.03 -4.77
N PHE A 196 -16.40 -11.89 -4.35
CA PHE A 196 -16.70 -13.10 -3.59
C PHE A 196 -16.31 -12.91 -2.13
N THR A 197 -17.20 -13.28 -1.22
CA THR A 197 -16.96 -13.18 0.23
C THR A 197 -17.10 -14.55 0.87
N ALA A 198 -16.09 -14.92 1.66
CA ALA A 198 -16.12 -16.08 2.55
C ALA A 198 -15.40 -15.71 3.85
N LEU A 199 -16.10 -15.79 4.99
CA LEU A 199 -15.57 -15.50 6.32
C LEU A 199 -15.59 -16.78 7.16
N PRO A 200 -14.62 -16.98 8.08
CA PRO A 200 -13.52 -16.09 8.44
C PRO A 200 -12.25 -16.31 7.58
N VAL A 201 -11.51 -15.23 7.31
CA VAL A 201 -10.18 -15.29 6.69
C VAL A 201 -9.12 -15.16 7.80
N ALA A 202 -8.42 -16.25 8.09
CA ALA A 202 -7.34 -16.30 9.08
C ALA A 202 -5.97 -16.46 8.41
N VAL A 203 -4.88 -16.23 9.15
CA VAL A 203 -3.48 -16.47 8.68
C VAL A 203 -3.30 -17.89 8.12
N GLY A 204 -4.02 -18.87 8.68
CA GLY A 204 -4.02 -20.25 8.18
C GLY A 204 -4.57 -20.40 6.75
N CYS A 205 -5.53 -19.56 6.34
CA CYS A 205 -6.06 -19.55 4.97
C CYS A 205 -4.98 -19.09 3.97
N LEU A 206 -4.18 -18.10 4.37
CA LEU A 206 -3.11 -17.54 3.53
C LEU A 206 -1.99 -18.55 3.27
N LEU A 207 -1.55 -19.26 4.31
CA LEU A 207 -0.55 -20.33 4.17
C LEU A 207 -1.03 -21.47 3.28
N ARG A 208 -2.32 -21.80 3.34
CA ARG A 208 -2.90 -22.82 2.48
C ARG A 208 -2.91 -22.36 1.03
N ALA A 209 -3.32 -21.12 0.78
CA ALA A 209 -3.30 -20.53 -0.55
C ALA A 209 -1.87 -20.50 -1.13
N GLU A 210 -0.86 -20.14 -0.35
CA GLU A 210 0.54 -20.15 -0.81
C GLU A 210 1.00 -21.56 -1.20
N LYS A 211 0.67 -22.60 -0.41
CA LYS A 211 1.08 -23.99 -0.68
C LYS A 211 0.40 -24.62 -1.89
N GLU A 212 -0.85 -24.25 -2.17
CA GLU A 212 -1.64 -24.86 -3.24
C GLU A 212 -1.40 -24.20 -4.61
N GLN A 213 -0.68 -23.08 -4.67
CA GLN A 213 -0.45 -22.35 -5.92
C GLN A 213 0.78 -22.86 -6.69
N PRO A 214 0.65 -23.19 -7.99
CA PRO A 214 1.73 -23.76 -8.80
C PRO A 214 2.77 -22.74 -9.27
N GLN A 215 2.54 -21.45 -9.03
CA GLN A 215 3.33 -20.32 -9.52
C GLN A 215 3.71 -19.39 -8.36
N PRO A 216 4.82 -18.64 -8.45
CA PRO A 216 5.24 -17.74 -7.37
C PRO A 216 4.15 -16.71 -7.07
N VAL A 217 3.70 -16.68 -5.81
CA VAL A 217 2.68 -15.77 -5.33
C VAL A 217 3.32 -14.70 -4.47
N TYR A 218 2.92 -13.44 -4.68
CA TYR A 218 3.23 -12.37 -3.74
C TYR A 218 2.19 -12.38 -2.63
N VAL A 219 2.61 -12.81 -1.45
CA VAL A 219 1.75 -12.91 -0.27
C VAL A 219 2.00 -11.70 0.63
N LEU A 220 0.95 -10.91 0.87
CA LEU A 220 0.99 -9.80 1.82
C LEU A 220 -0.09 -10.03 2.88
N TYR A 221 0.32 -9.98 4.14
CA TYR A 221 -0.57 -10.00 5.29
C TYR A 221 -0.46 -8.67 6.02
N ALA A 222 -1.54 -7.89 6.00
CA ALA A 222 -1.71 -6.69 6.79
C ALA A 222 -2.87 -6.93 7.74
N GLY A 223 -2.57 -7.04 9.03
CA GLY A 223 -3.54 -7.20 10.11
C GLY A 223 -3.88 -5.90 10.81
#